data_AF-A0A8C3WGA4-F1
#
_entry.id   AF-A0A8C3WGA4-F1
#
_cell.length_a   1.000
_cell.length_b   1.000
_cell.length_c   1.000
_cell.angle_alpha   90.00
_cell.angle_beta   90.00
_cell.angle_gamma   90.00
#
_symmetry.space_group_name_H-M   'P 1'
#
loop_
_entity.id
_entity.type
_entity.pdbx_description
1 polymer ?
#
loop_
_entity_poly.entity_id
_entity_poly.type
_entity_poly.pdbx_seq_one_letter_code
_entity_poly.pdbx_strand_id
1 'polypeptide(L)'
;NRQSRLPQVYLLPPASQELARPKVSITCLVLGFYPPDIYVAWKSRDLPEPESTYRTTTAELDADGTYFLYSKLTVDTGRWKRGDKFECDVMHEALHNHSTQKSISHLAPRNAVMVLSEA
;
A
#
# COMPACT_ATOMS: atom_id res chain seq x y z
N ASN A 1 -0.69 -25.47 -14.21
CA ASN A 1 -0.11 -25.07 -12.90
C ASN A 1 0.81 -23.87 -13.14
N ARG A 2 0.37 -22.65 -12.85
CA ARG A 2 1.22 -21.45 -12.97
C ARG A 2 1.97 -21.24 -11.66
N GLN A 3 3.24 -20.87 -11.74
CA GLN A 3 4.08 -20.55 -10.59
C GLN A 3 3.59 -19.25 -9.92
N SER A 4 3.60 -19.20 -8.58
CA SER A 4 3.26 -18.00 -7.83
C SER A 4 4.26 -16.86 -8.11
N ARG A 5 3.79 -15.62 -8.05
CA ARG A 5 4.55 -14.40 -8.35
C ARG A 5 4.44 -13.42 -7.19
N LEU A 6 5.59 -12.91 -6.75
CA LEU A 6 5.71 -11.97 -5.65
C LEU A 6 5.01 -10.64 -5.98
N PRO A 7 4.18 -10.09 -5.08
CA PRO A 7 3.62 -8.76 -5.25
C PRO A 7 4.70 -7.69 -5.11
N GLN A 8 4.66 -6.71 -6.02
CA GLN A 8 5.39 -5.45 -5.88
C GLN A 8 4.46 -4.43 -5.24
N VAL A 9 4.87 -3.87 -4.10
CA VAL A 9 4.05 -2.96 -3.28
C VAL A 9 4.64 -1.55 -3.30
N TYR A 10 3.83 -0.58 -3.72
CA TYR A 10 4.19 0.83 -3.78
C TYR A 10 3.19 1.68 -3.01
N LEU A 11 3.70 2.64 -2.23
CA LEU A 11 2.86 3.64 -1.60
C LEU A 11 2.97 4.98 -2.32
N LEU A 12 1.80 5.53 -2.66
CA LEU A 12 1.69 6.83 -3.31
C LEU A 12 1.14 7.84 -2.28
N PRO A 13 1.81 9.00 -2.13
CA PRO A 13 1.34 10.05 -1.24
C PRO A 13 0.04 10.68 -1.78
N PRO A 14 -0.67 11.44 -0.95
CA PRO A 14 -1.78 12.25 -1.42
C PRO A 14 -1.39 13.18 -2.57
N ALA A 15 -2.28 13.30 -3.55
CA ALA A 15 -2.13 14.30 -4.60
C ALA A 15 -2.07 15.70 -3.98
N SER A 16 -1.23 16.59 -4.51
CA SER A 16 -1.00 17.91 -3.91
C SER A 16 -2.27 18.74 -3.79
N GLN A 17 -3.24 18.57 -4.70
CA GLN A 17 -4.53 19.27 -4.64
C GLN A 17 -5.41 18.81 -3.46
N GLU A 18 -5.21 17.59 -2.95
CA GLU A 18 -5.94 17.09 -1.78
C GLU A 18 -5.45 17.71 -0.47
N LEU A 19 -4.24 18.28 -0.44
CA LEU A 19 -3.66 18.86 0.80
C LEU A 19 -4.41 20.11 1.30
N ALA A 20 -5.27 20.69 0.47
CA ALA A 20 -6.18 21.78 0.83
C ALA A 20 -7.54 21.29 1.37
N ARG A 21 -7.84 19.99 1.25
CA ARG A 21 -9.09 19.37 1.72
C ARG A 21 -8.97 18.92 3.18
N PRO A 22 -10.09 18.67 3.88
CA PRO A 22 -10.07 18.14 5.26
C PRO A 22 -9.52 16.71 5.36
N LYS A 23 -9.64 15.92 4.29
CA LYS A 23 -9.15 14.55 4.20
C LYS A 23 -8.31 14.37 2.94
N VAL A 24 -7.37 13.44 3.04
CA VAL A 24 -6.46 13.03 1.97
C VAL A 24 -6.51 11.51 1.77
N SER A 25 -6.15 11.07 0.57
CA SER A 25 -6.03 9.67 0.21
C SER A 25 -4.57 9.24 0.12
N ILE A 26 -4.22 8.11 0.73
CA ILE A 26 -2.95 7.40 0.52
C ILE A 26 -3.28 6.13 -0.25
N THR A 27 -2.51 5.83 -1.30
CA THR A 27 -2.77 4.68 -2.17
C THR A 27 -1.68 3.64 -2.03
N CYS A 28 -2.06 2.39 -1.81
CA CYS A 28 -1.22 1.22 -1.92
C CYS A 28 -1.49 0.54 -3.26
N LEU A 29 -0.50 0.56 -4.12
CA LEU A 29 -0.51 -0.09 -5.43
C LEU A 29 0.21 -1.42 -5.31
N VAL A 30 -0.48 -2.51 -5.64
CA VAL A 30 0.07 -3.87 -5.62
C VAL A 30 0.04 -4.43 -7.03
N LEU A 31 1.20 -4.79 -7.57
CA LEU A 31 1.39 -5.20 -8.97
C LEU A 31 2.05 -6.57 -9.08
N GLY A 32 1.91 -7.23 -10.22
CA GLY A 32 2.79 -8.33 -10.63
C GLY A 32 2.57 -9.65 -9.88
N PHE A 33 1.46 -9.80 -9.16
CA PHE A 33 1.26 -10.96 -8.28
C PHE A 33 0.40 -12.05 -8.91
N TYR A 34 0.58 -13.29 -8.45
CA TYR A 34 -0.24 -14.43 -8.85
C TYR A 34 -0.11 -15.50 -7.78
N PRO A 35 -1.19 -16.19 -7.34
CA PRO A 35 -2.60 -16.12 -7.76
C PRO A 35 -3.31 -14.83 -7.31
N PRO A 36 -4.58 -14.60 -7.70
CA PRO A 36 -5.32 -13.38 -7.34
C PRO A 36 -5.71 -13.27 -5.86
N ASP A 37 -5.66 -14.37 -5.09
CA ASP A 37 -5.97 -14.37 -3.67
C ASP A 37 -4.90 -13.58 -2.89
N ILE A 38 -5.32 -12.44 -2.35
CA ILE A 38 -4.45 -11.48 -1.67
C ILE A 38 -5.27 -10.70 -0.63
N TYR A 39 -4.64 -10.33 0.48
CA TYR A 39 -5.27 -9.50 1.50
C TYR A 39 -4.46 -8.22 1.73
N VAL A 40 -5.16 -7.10 1.88
CA VAL A 40 -4.55 -5.79 2.13
C VAL A 40 -5.22 -5.14 3.33
N ALA A 41 -4.41 -4.73 4.31
CA ALA A 41 -4.84 -3.97 5.47
C ALA A 41 -3.97 -2.73 5.67
N TRP A 42 -4.47 -1.79 6.46
CA TRP A 42 -3.75 -0.57 6.80
C TRP A 42 -3.48 -0.48 8.29
N LYS A 43 -2.31 0.06 8.64
CA LYS A 43 -1.95 0.42 10.02
C LYS A 43 -1.45 1.85 10.09
N SER A 44 -1.62 2.46 11.27
CA SER A 44 -0.86 3.65 11.65
C SER A 44 -0.46 3.54 13.11
N ARG A 45 0.76 3.99 13.44
CA ARG A 45 1.30 3.89 14.82
C ARG A 45 1.17 2.47 15.38
N ASP A 46 1.46 1.47 14.54
CA ASP A 46 1.38 0.04 14.84
C ASP A 46 -0.02 -0.49 15.22
N LEU A 47 -1.07 0.33 15.03
CA LEU A 47 -2.47 -0.03 15.26
C LEU A 47 -3.21 -0.17 13.92
N PRO A 48 -4.15 -1.13 13.79
CA PRO A 48 -4.99 -1.26 12.60
C PRO A 48 -5.84 0.00 12.38
N GLU A 49 -5.87 0.49 11.14
CA GLU A 49 -6.87 1.47 10.73
C GLU A 49 -8.24 0.77 10.57
N PRO A 50 -9.36 1.44 10.92
CA PRO A 50 -10.68 0.84 10.75
C PRO A 50 -10.96 0.51 9.28
N GLU A 51 -11.56 -0.65 9.00
CA GLU A 51 -11.90 -1.07 7.62
C GLU A 51 -12.82 -0.08 6.90
N SER A 52 -13.58 0.75 7.63
CA SER A 52 -14.39 1.82 7.07
C SER A 52 -13.59 2.99 6.48
N THR A 53 -12.29 3.07 6.76
CA THR A 53 -11.39 4.15 6.32
C THR A 53 -10.66 3.85 5.03
N TYR A 54 -10.66 2.59 4.56
CA TYR A 54 -10.01 2.21 3.32
C TYR A 54 -10.90 1.32 2.44
N ARG A 55 -10.62 1.34 1.14
CA ARG A 55 -11.24 0.41 0.19
C ARG A 55 -10.19 -0.18 -0.72
N THR A 56 -10.27 -1.50 -0.91
CA THR A 56 -9.40 -2.27 -1.80
C THR A 56 -10.22 -2.70 -3.02
N THR A 57 -9.70 -2.48 -4.22
CA THR A 57 -10.32 -2.96 -5.46
C THR A 57 -10.23 -4.47 -5.55
N THR A 58 -11.05 -5.09 -6.39
CA THR A 58 -10.81 -6.46 -6.83
C THR A 58 -9.47 -6.56 -7.55
N ALA A 59 -8.82 -7.73 -7.47
CA ALA A 59 -7.63 -8.02 -8.27
C ALA A 59 -8.02 -8.12 -9.75
N GLU A 60 -7.35 -7.34 -10.60
CA GLU A 60 -7.56 -7.33 -12.04
C GLU A 60 -6.39 -8.01 -12.75
N LEU A 61 -6.69 -8.77 -13.81
CA LEU A 61 -5.68 -9.47 -14.61
C LEU A 61 -4.99 -8.47 -15.55
N ASP A 62 -3.67 -8.42 -15.52
CA ASP A 62 -2.84 -7.62 -16.42
C ASP A 62 -2.46 -8.40 -17.69
N ALA A 63 -1.96 -7.69 -18.69
CA ALA A 63 -1.55 -8.23 -19.98
C ALA A 63 -0.39 -9.25 -19.87
N ASP A 64 0.44 -9.14 -18.83
CA ASP A 64 1.54 -10.07 -18.56
C ASP A 64 1.08 -11.38 -17.88
N GLY A 65 -0.23 -11.51 -17.62
CA GLY A 65 -0.84 -12.68 -16.99
C GLY A 65 -0.70 -12.74 -15.47
N THR A 66 -0.24 -11.66 -14.83
CA THR A 66 -0.28 -11.45 -13.38
C THR A 66 -1.47 -10.57 -13.00
N TYR A 67 -1.64 -10.28 -11.72
CA TYR A 67 -2.70 -9.45 -11.19
C TYR A 67 -2.16 -8.15 -10.59
N PHE A 68 -3.02 -7.14 -10.58
CA PHE A 68 -2.82 -5.89 -9.84
C PHE A 68 -4.07 -5.48 -9.08
N LEU A 69 -3.90 -4.65 -8.05
CA LEU A 69 -4.98 -3.97 -7.35
C LEU A 69 -4.53 -2.65 -6.71
N TYR A 70 -5.50 -1.89 -6.23
CA TYR A 70 -5.27 -0.68 -5.45
C TYR A 70 -6.01 -0.79 -4.10
N SER A 71 -5.38 -0.34 -3.03
CA SER A 71 -6.06 -0.03 -1.78
C SER A 71 -5.90 1.46 -1.46
N LYS A 72 -7.00 2.14 -1.14
CA LYS A 72 -7.03 3.58 -0.89
C LYS A 72 -7.47 3.86 0.54
N LEU A 73 -6.56 4.32 1.37
CA LEU A 73 -6.81 4.77 2.73
C LEU A 73 -7.15 6.26 2.74
N THR A 74 -8.22 6.63 3.44
CA THR A 74 -8.66 8.03 3.61
C THR A 74 -8.44 8.47 5.06
N VAL A 75 -7.62 9.50 5.25
CA VAL A 75 -7.27 10.01 6.59
C VAL A 75 -7.46 11.52 6.66
N ASP A 76 -7.56 12.05 7.89
CA ASP A 76 -7.59 13.50 8.08
C ASP A 76 -6.26 14.11 7.63
N THR A 77 -6.34 15.22 6.90
CA THR A 77 -5.17 15.95 6.38
C THR A 77 -4.22 16.37 7.50
N GLY A 78 -4.75 16.63 8.70
CA GLY A 78 -3.94 16.91 9.89
C GLY A 78 -3.04 15.74 10.30
N ARG A 79 -3.50 14.49 10.21
CA ARG A 79 -2.68 13.30 10.52
C ARG A 79 -1.52 13.17 9.55
N TRP A 80 -1.81 13.30 8.25
CA TRP A 80 -0.80 13.31 7.20
C TRP A 80 0.23 14.43 7.40
N LYS A 81 -0.23 15.67 7.59
CA LYS A 81 0.66 16.85 7.72
C LYS A 81 1.53 16.80 8.98
N ARG A 82 1.07 16.18 10.06
CA ARG A 82 1.87 15.96 11.28
C ARG A 82 2.95 14.89 11.12
N GLY A 83 2.95 14.15 10.02
CA GLY A 83 3.95 13.11 9.76
C GLY A 83 3.63 11.75 10.34
N ASP A 84 2.35 11.46 10.64
CA ASP A 84 1.94 10.11 11.03
C ASP A 84 2.43 9.09 9.98
N LYS A 85 3.00 7.97 10.45
CA LYS A 85 3.41 6.84 9.60
C LYS A 85 2.18 6.00 9.28
N PHE A 86 1.94 5.79 7.99
CA PHE A 86 0.90 4.90 7.47
C PHE A 86 1.55 3.71 6.78
N GLU A 87 1.01 2.53 7.02
CA GLU A 87 1.56 1.27 6.54
C GLU A 87 0.49 0.48 5.80
N CYS A 88 0.84 -0.01 4.62
CA CYS A 88 0.05 -0.97 3.87
C CYS A 88 0.66 -2.36 4.07
N ASP A 89 -0.10 -3.22 4.72
CA ASP A 89 0.25 -4.61 4.96
C ASP A 89 -0.40 -5.47 3.87
N VAL A 90 0.39 -6.28 3.19
CA VAL A 90 -0.04 -7.14 2.09
C VAL A 90 0.28 -8.58 2.45
N MET A 91 -0.72 -9.45 2.39
CA MET A 91 -0.56 -10.88 2.58
C MET A 91 -0.84 -11.63 1.29
N HIS A 92 0.12 -12.47 0.87
CA HIS A 92 0.08 -13.22 -0.38
C HIS A 92 0.93 -14.48 -0.26
N GLU A 93 0.52 -15.59 -0.88
CA GLU A 93 1.21 -16.90 -0.74
C GLU A 93 2.65 -16.91 -1.27
N ALA A 94 2.99 -16.02 -2.21
CA ALA A 94 4.33 -15.97 -2.78
C ALA A 94 5.36 -15.29 -1.85
N LEU A 95 4.90 -14.52 -0.85
CA LEU A 95 5.77 -13.74 0.03
C LEU A 95 6.43 -14.62 1.10
N HIS A 96 7.65 -14.25 1.51
CA HIS A 96 8.27 -14.83 2.69
C HIS A 96 7.41 -14.56 3.92
N ASN A 97 7.11 -15.59 4.73
CA ASN A 97 6.14 -15.53 5.83
C ASN A 97 4.74 -15.03 5.40
N HIS A 98 4.41 -15.15 4.11
CA HIS A 98 3.14 -14.76 3.50
C HIS A 98 2.76 -13.28 3.71
N SER A 99 3.72 -12.39 3.99
CA SER A 99 3.44 -11.00 4.34
C SER A 99 4.57 -10.04 3.96
N THR A 100 4.21 -8.81 3.59
CA THR A 100 5.13 -7.68 3.46
C THR A 100 4.41 -6.38 3.83
N GLN A 101 5.15 -5.37 4.26
CA GLN A 101 4.60 -4.04 4.55
C GLN A 101 5.44 -2.95 3.90
N LYS A 102 4.77 -1.88 3.47
CA LYS A 102 5.41 -0.64 3.04
C LYS A 102 4.87 0.52 3.88
N SER A 103 5.73 1.48 4.16
CA SER A 103 5.39 2.63 5.00
C SER A 103 5.58 3.96 4.25
N ILE A 104 4.73 4.93 4.56
CA ILE A 104 4.83 6.29 4.03
C ILE A 104 4.45 7.31 5.11
N SER A 105 5.13 8.44 5.08
CA SER A 105 4.84 9.60 5.92
C SER A 105 5.19 10.87 5.14
N HIS A 106 4.51 11.97 5.44
CA HIS A 106 4.85 13.27 4.86
C HIS A 106 6.30 13.69 5.17
N LEU A 107 6.83 13.27 6.33
CA LEU A 107 8.17 13.63 6.78
C LEU A 107 9.27 12.73 6.19
N ALA A 108 8.90 11.63 5.53
CA ALA A 108 9.89 10.77 4.91
C ALA A 108 10.56 11.49 3.73
N PRO A 109 11.90 11.48 3.62
CA PRO A 109 12.56 12.06 2.47
C PRO A 109 12.10 11.33 1.21
N ARG A 110 11.80 12.09 0.14
CA ARG A 110 11.32 11.55 -1.14
C ARG A 110 12.22 10.46 -1.76
N ASN A 111 13.46 10.35 -1.28
CA ASN A 111 14.49 9.41 -1.75
C ASN A 111 14.63 8.13 -0.91
N ALA A 112 13.85 7.95 0.16
CA ALA A 112 13.96 6.77 1.05
C ALA A 112 13.33 5.49 0.49
N VAL A 113 12.68 5.54 -0.69
CA VAL A 113 12.10 4.36 -1.35
C VAL A 113 13.17 3.45 -1.97
N MET A 114 14.43 3.90 -2.07
CA MET A 114 15.53 3.18 -2.75
C MET A 114 16.69 2.77 -1.82
N VAL A 115 16.47 2.53 -0.52
CA VAL A 115 17.54 2.05 0.38
C VAL A 115 17.04 0.90 1.25
N LEU A 116 16.49 -0.15 0.65
CA LEU A 116 16.32 -1.47 1.30
C LEU A 116 16.41 -2.58 0.25
N SER A 117 17.48 -2.58 -0.57
CA SER A 117 17.80 -3.70 -1.46
C SER A 117 19.29 -4.01 -1.55
N GLU A 118 20.06 -3.69 -0.51
CA GLU A 118 21.44 -4.17 -0.38
C GLU A 118 21.66 -4.68 1.05
N ALA A 119 21.27 -5.93 1.26
CA ALA A 119 21.83 -6.87 2.23
C ALA A 119 21.47 -8.29 1.78
#